data_AF-A0A061NRF1-F1
#
_entry.id   AF-A0A061NRF1-F1
#
_cell.length_a   1.000
_cell.length_b   1.000
_cell.length_c   1.000
_cell.angle_alpha   90.00
_cell.angle_beta   90.00
_cell.angle_gamma   90.00
#
_symmetry.space_group_name_H-M   'P 1'
#
loop_
_entity.id
_entity.type
_entity.pdbx_description
1 polymer ?
#
loop_
_entity_poly.entity_id
_entity_poly.type
_entity_poly.pdbx_seq_one_letter_code
_entity_poly.pdbx_strand_id
1 'polypeptide(L)'
;MNNFDSIFDRLNKESKVNQDDVFNMANSVSGANFQDEATVRQLINDVARMAGVRVSREKEDQLVHAITNNEMPLDFQSLSQLFRG
;
A
#
# COMPACT_ATOMS: atom_id res chain seq x y z
N MET A 1 -21.09 13.45 -8.18
CA MET A 1 -20.60 12.64 -9.32
C MET A 1 -19.42 11.85 -8.81
N ASN A 2 -19.54 10.52 -8.79
CA ASN A 2 -18.58 9.63 -8.16
C ASN A 2 -17.46 9.30 -9.16
N ASN A 3 -16.20 9.55 -8.78
CA ASN A 3 -15.02 9.24 -9.62
C ASN A 3 -14.83 7.73 -9.90
N PHE A 4 -15.62 6.88 -9.27
CA PHE A 4 -15.56 5.43 -9.43
C PHE A 4 -16.15 4.95 -10.76
N ASP A 5 -17.25 5.57 -11.20
CA ASP A 5 -17.96 5.20 -12.43
C ASP A 5 -17.07 5.40 -13.66
N SER A 6 -16.28 6.47 -13.67
CA SER A 6 -15.37 6.80 -14.79
C SER A 6 -14.11 5.93 -14.86
N ILE A 7 -13.72 5.27 -13.76
CA ILE A 7 -12.65 4.25 -13.76
C ILE A 7 -13.23 2.90 -14.21
N PHE A 8 -14.43 2.55 -13.73
CA PHE A 8 -15.14 1.32 -14.10
C PHE A 8 -15.48 1.25 -15.59
N ASP A 9 -15.95 2.35 -16.18
CA ASP A 9 -16.27 2.43 -17.61
C ASP A 9 -15.04 2.22 -18.52
N ARG A 10 -13.84 2.60 -18.03
CA ARG A 10 -12.59 2.39 -18.77
C ARG A 10 -12.10 0.94 -18.66
N LEU A 11 -12.26 0.31 -17.50
CA LEU A 11 -11.82 -1.07 -17.26
C LEU A 11 -12.71 -2.11 -17.97
N ASN A 12 -14.03 -1.90 -18.01
CA ASN A 12 -14.96 -2.77 -18.73
C ASN A 12 -14.72 -2.80 -20.25
N LYS A 13 -14.26 -1.68 -20.82
CA LYS A 13 -14.17 -1.53 -22.27
C LYS A 13 -13.01 -2.31 -22.89
N GLU A 14 -11.98 -2.61 -22.11
CA GLU A 14 -10.75 -3.27 -22.60
C GLU A 14 -10.47 -4.63 -21.97
N SER A 15 -11.11 -5.00 -20.86
CA SER A 15 -10.81 -6.26 -20.17
C SER A 15 -12.06 -6.94 -19.64
N LYS A 16 -12.15 -8.26 -19.85
CA LYS A 16 -13.21 -9.15 -19.34
C LYS A 16 -13.12 -9.33 -17.82
N VAL A 17 -13.19 -8.24 -17.06
CA VAL A 17 -13.09 -8.26 -15.61
C VAL A 17 -14.49 -8.37 -15.01
N ASN A 18 -14.69 -9.28 -14.06
CA ASN A 18 -15.96 -9.46 -13.36
C ASN A 18 -16.25 -8.28 -12.43
N GLN A 19 -17.50 -7.81 -12.44
CA GLN A 19 -17.94 -6.66 -11.65
C GLN A 19 -17.79 -6.91 -10.14
N ASP A 20 -18.01 -8.15 -9.70
CA ASP A 20 -17.90 -8.56 -8.29
C ASP A 20 -16.47 -8.41 -7.75
N ASP A 21 -15.46 -8.74 -8.57
CA ASP A 21 -14.05 -8.63 -8.18
C ASP A 21 -13.64 -7.16 -8.01
N VAL A 22 -14.11 -6.30 -8.90
CA VAL A 22 -13.85 -4.85 -8.84
C VAL A 22 -14.54 -4.22 -7.63
N PHE A 23 -15.77 -4.63 -7.33
CA PHE A 23 -16.53 -4.11 -6.19
C PHE A 23 -15.92 -4.56 -4.85
N ASN A 24 -15.50 -5.83 -4.72
CA ASN A 24 -14.81 -6.34 -3.54
C ASN A 24 -13.48 -5.62 -3.31
N MET A 25 -12.74 -5.34 -4.38
CA MET A 25 -11.49 -4.58 -4.30
C MET A 25 -11.74 -3.12 -3.89
N ALA A 26 -12.75 -2.46 -4.44
CA ALA A 26 -13.14 -1.11 -4.06
C ALA A 26 -13.57 -0.99 -2.59
N ASN A 27 -14.30 -1.99 -2.07
CA ASN A 27 -14.66 -2.06 -0.66
C ASN A 27 -13.44 -2.29 0.23
N SER A 28 -12.52 -3.15 -0.20
CA SER A 28 -11.27 -3.41 0.52
C SER A 28 -10.38 -2.17 0.58
N VAL A 29 -10.33 -1.38 -0.50
CA VAL A 29 -9.52 -0.15 -0.58
C VAL A 29 -10.21 1.04 0.10
N SER A 30 -11.54 1.14 0.04
CA SER A 30 -12.29 2.20 0.72
C SER A 30 -12.34 2.02 2.25
N GLY A 31 -12.06 0.80 2.74
CA GLY A 31 -12.00 0.46 4.16
C GLY A 31 -10.60 0.13 4.70
N ALA A 32 -9.56 0.08 3.85
CA ALA A 32 -8.20 -0.18 4.30
C ALA A 32 -7.67 1.04 5.05
N ASN A 33 -7.57 0.90 6.38
CA ASN A 33 -7.00 1.92 7.23
C ASN A 33 -5.47 1.81 7.11
N PHE A 34 -4.87 2.60 6.22
CA PHE A 34 -3.41 2.68 6.05
C PHE A 34 -2.68 3.33 7.26
N GLN A 35 -3.32 3.34 8.43
CA GLN A 35 -2.74 3.67 9.74
C GLN A 35 -2.48 2.42 10.59
N ASP A 36 -2.87 1.23 10.13
CA ASP A 36 -2.69 0.00 10.88
C ASP A 36 -1.22 -0.45 10.85
N GLU A 37 -0.62 -0.50 12.03
CA GLU A 37 0.73 -0.96 12.30
C GLU A 37 1.07 -2.28 11.58
N ALA A 38 0.11 -3.22 11.52
CA ALA A 38 0.28 -4.50 10.85
C ALA A 38 0.45 -4.35 9.33
N THR A 39 -0.35 -3.47 8.71
CA THR A 39 -0.28 -3.18 7.27
C THR A 39 1.02 -2.47 6.94
N VAL A 40 1.42 -1.50 7.77
CA VAL A 40 2.68 -0.76 7.62
C VAL A 40 3.88 -1.71 7.74
N ARG A 41 3.88 -2.58 8.76
CA ARG A 41 4.94 -3.55 9.00
C ARG A 41 5.10 -4.52 7.83
N GLN A 42 3.98 -5.03 7.31
CA GLN A 42 4.00 -5.92 6.14
C GLN A 42 4.58 -5.21 4.90
N LEU A 43 4.16 -3.96 4.65
CA LEU A 43 4.69 -3.16 3.55
C LEU A 43 6.21 -2.95 3.66
N ILE A 44 6.71 -2.57 4.84
CA ILE A 44 8.15 -2.37 5.09
C ILE A 44 8.93 -3.64 4.78
N ASN A 45 8.44 -4.79 5.24
CA ASN A 45 9.08 -6.08 5.02
C ASN A 45 9.11 -6.44 3.52
N ASP A 46 7.99 -6.24 2.81
CA ASP A 46 7.92 -6.49 1.37
C ASP A 46 8.88 -5.60 0.58
N VAL A 47 8.97 -4.31 0.92
CA VAL A 47 9.94 -3.39 0.29
C VAL A 47 11.38 -3.79 0.60
N ALA A 48 11.69 -4.12 1.86
CA ALA A 48 13.01 -4.57 2.28
C ALA A 48 13.47 -5.82 1.52
N ARG A 49 12.57 -6.81 1.38
CA ARG A 49 12.82 -8.04 0.61
C ARG A 49 13.05 -7.74 -0.86
N MET A 50 12.28 -6.85 -1.47
CA MET A 50 12.47 -6.44 -2.86
C MET A 50 13.78 -5.70 -3.07
N ALA A 51 14.20 -4.87 -2.11
CA ALA A 51 15.47 -4.17 -2.14
C ALA A 51 16.67 -5.08 -1.80
N GLY A 52 16.44 -6.32 -1.35
CA GLY A 52 17.49 -7.22 -0.88
C GLY A 52 18.14 -6.77 0.44
N VAL A 53 17.49 -5.88 1.19
CA VAL A 53 17.98 -5.33 2.45
C VAL A 53 17.42 -6.13 3.60
N ARG A 54 18.30 -6.57 4.52
CA ARG A 54 17.87 -7.16 5.78
C ARG A 54 17.55 -6.05 6.77
N VAL A 55 16.29 -5.96 7.14
CA VAL A 55 15.82 -5.06 8.20
C VAL A 55 15.81 -5.83 9.51
N SER A 56 16.46 -5.29 10.55
CA SER A 56 16.36 -5.84 11.90
C SER A 56 15.03 -5.43 12.52
N ARG A 57 14.53 -6.22 13.47
CA ARG A 57 13.27 -5.95 14.16
C ARG A 57 13.16 -4.53 14.71
N GLU A 58 14.26 -4.02 15.28
CA GLU A 58 14.34 -2.64 15.80
C GLU A 58 14.17 -1.57 14.71
N LYS A 59 14.77 -1.77 13.52
CA LYS A 59 14.61 -0.86 12.39
C LYS A 59 13.21 -0.93 11.79
N GLU A 60 12.64 -2.13 11.74
CA GLU A 60 11.26 -2.35 11.32
C GLU A 60 10.31 -1.59 12.25
N ASP A 61 10.46 -1.75 13.56
CA ASP A 61 9.63 -1.06 14.56
C ASP A 61 9.79 0.48 14.50
N GLN A 62 11.01 0.99 14.25
CA GLN A 62 11.23 2.44 14.04
C GLN A 62 10.53 2.97 12.79
N LEU A 63 10.63 2.24 11.66
CA LEU A 63 9.98 2.63 10.41
C LEU A 63 8.46 2.57 10.55
N VAL A 64 7.96 1.51 11.18
CA VAL A 64 6.55 1.36 11.50
C VAL A 64 6.07 2.55 12.33
N HIS A 65 6.77 2.87 13.42
CA HIS A 65 6.41 3.96 14.32
C HIS A 65 6.41 5.33 13.61
N ALA A 66 7.46 5.64 12.84
CA ALA A 66 7.57 6.90 12.11
C ALA A 66 6.44 7.06 11.08
N ILE A 67 6.02 5.97 10.45
CA ILE A 67 4.94 5.99 9.45
C ILE A 67 3.57 6.09 10.14
N THR A 68 3.32 5.34 11.22
CA THR A 68 2.06 5.40 11.98
C THR A 68 1.87 6.73 12.70
N ASN A 69 2.97 7.40 13.08
CA ASN A 69 2.95 8.73 13.71
C ASN A 69 2.88 9.89 12.69
N ASN A 70 2.72 9.61 11.39
CA ASN A 70 2.78 10.61 10.33
C ASN A 70 4.11 11.41 10.26
N GLU A 71 5.20 10.89 10.82
CA GLU A 71 6.54 11.50 10.71
C GLU A 71 7.16 11.26 9.32
N MET A 72 6.68 10.23 8.60
CA MET A 72 7.02 9.97 7.20
C MET A 72 5.80 9.64 6.34
N PRO A 73 5.78 10.04 5.06
CA PRO A 73 4.73 9.63 4.13
C PRO A 73 4.76 8.11 3.93
N LEU A 74 3.59 7.48 4.11
CA LEU A 74 3.36 6.06 3.80
C LEU A 74 3.24 5.87 2.30
N ASP A 75 4.34 6.05 1.58
CA ASP A 75 4.40 5.68 0.18
C ASP A 75 5.57 4.76 -0.13
N PHE A 76 5.32 3.88 -1.09
CA PHE A 76 6.28 2.90 -1.56
C PHE A 76 7.55 3.56 -2.09
N GLN A 77 7.44 4.76 -2.68
CA GLN A 77 8.56 5.48 -3.26
C GLN A 77 9.56 5.92 -2.19
N SER A 78 9.08 6.50 -1.08
CA SER A 78 9.91 6.94 0.04
C SER A 78 10.61 5.77 0.72
N LEU A 79 9.89 4.68 0.98
CA LEU A 79 10.48 3.44 1.50
C LEU A 79 11.53 2.88 0.55
N SER A 80 11.25 2.86 -0.75
CA SER A 80 12.21 2.37 -1.74
C SER A 80 13.48 3.20 -1.78
N GLN A 81 13.40 4.52 -1.56
CA GLN A 81 14.58 5.39 -1.48
C GLN A 81 15.40 5.13 -0.22
N LEU A 82 14.75 4.90 0.92
CA LEU A 82 15.42 4.56 2.19
C LEU A 82 16.25 3.27 2.08
N PHE A 83 15.80 2.29 1.28
CA PHE A 83 16.50 1.02 1.11
C PHE A 83 17.47 0.96 -0.07
N ARG A 84 17.38 1.90 -1.01
CA ARG A 84 18.23 1.95 -2.22
C ARG A 84 19.47 2.85 -2.04
N GLY A 85 19.61 3.48 -0.87
CA GLY A 85 20.76 4.32 -0.48
C GLY A 85 21.97 3.53 -0.01
#